data_AF-A0A820C6P5-F1
#
_entry.id   AF-A0A820C6P5-F1
#
_cell.length_a   1.000
_cell.length_b   1.000
_cell.length_c   1.000
_cell.angle_alpha   90.00
_cell.angle_beta   90.00
_cell.angle_gamma   90.00
#
_symmetry.space_group_name_H-M   'P 1'
#
loop_
_entity.id
_entity.type
_entity.pdbx_description
1 polymer ?
#
loop_
_entity_poly.entity_id
_entity_poly.type
_entity_poly.pdbx_seq_one_letter_code
_entity_poly.pdbx_strand_id
1 'polypeptide(L)'
;MSGVVVAGDGTSGTSASQLNGPWEVFVNEEGTLYVADCSNHRIQRWDNGASSDVTVAGTGYAGVSLSNLFFPTGIVVDSNGYMYIVDSGNNRILRWPPNSNSGECIVACTGHRGNGIDMLDESTVMAFDSYESLFISDGNNNRVQKFQILHGFDETSTTMSSSTTATVSTSIAAITTTMSTSTIAITTTMSSSTTAITTADHTTSLHASSKSSRTHSPTISISIGIL
;
A
#
# COMPACT_ATOMS: atom_id res chain seq x y z
N MET A 1 -41.45 -1.13 -1.77
CA MET A 1 -40.07 -0.59 -1.86
C MET A 1 -39.98 0.19 -3.16
N SER A 2 -39.45 1.41 -3.15
CA SER A 2 -39.21 2.20 -4.37
C SER A 2 -37.73 2.56 -4.40
N GLY A 3 -37.09 2.40 -5.56
CA GLY A 3 -35.73 2.88 -5.78
C GLY A 3 -35.72 4.38 -6.05
N VAL A 4 -34.58 5.02 -5.80
CA VAL A 4 -34.29 6.40 -6.16
C VAL A 4 -32.93 6.41 -6.87
N VAL A 5 -32.83 7.16 -7.96
CA VAL A 5 -31.56 7.36 -8.66
C VAL A 5 -30.75 8.39 -7.89
N VAL A 6 -29.54 8.03 -7.48
CA VAL A 6 -28.63 8.88 -6.70
C VAL A 6 -27.34 9.23 -7.46
N ALA A 7 -27.09 8.58 -8.59
CA ALA A 7 -25.99 8.86 -9.52
C ALA A 7 -26.38 8.40 -10.94
N GLY A 8 -25.85 9.09 -11.95
CA GLY A 8 -26.25 8.86 -13.34
C GLY A 8 -27.58 9.54 -13.71
N ASP A 9 -27.80 9.75 -15.00
CA ASP A 9 -29.06 10.29 -15.56
C ASP A 9 -29.93 9.22 -16.23
N GLY A 10 -29.52 7.94 -16.14
CA GLY A 10 -30.19 6.81 -16.80
C GLY A 10 -29.79 6.60 -18.27
N THR A 11 -28.84 7.38 -18.79
CA THR A 11 -28.30 7.24 -20.14
C THR A 11 -26.81 6.93 -20.11
N SER A 12 -26.36 6.13 -21.08
CA SER A 12 -24.95 5.83 -21.25
C SER A 12 -24.22 7.02 -21.89
N GLY A 13 -23.13 7.48 -21.28
CA GLY A 13 -22.33 8.57 -21.84
C GLY A 13 -21.14 8.96 -20.97
N THR A 14 -20.40 9.98 -21.41
CA THR A 14 -19.19 10.51 -20.76
C THR A 14 -19.38 11.91 -20.18
N SER A 15 -20.51 12.56 -20.47
CA SER A 15 -20.82 13.91 -20.00
C SER A 15 -20.96 13.97 -18.48
N ALA A 16 -21.06 15.18 -17.94
CA ALA A 16 -21.40 15.37 -16.53
C ALA A 16 -22.67 14.58 -16.19
N SER A 17 -22.58 13.81 -15.12
CA SER A 17 -23.64 12.99 -14.55
C SER A 17 -24.13 11.85 -15.44
N GLN A 18 -23.40 11.55 -16.53
CA GLN A 18 -23.56 10.31 -17.28
C GLN A 18 -22.53 9.28 -16.82
N LEU A 19 -22.98 8.03 -16.77
CA LEU A 19 -22.15 6.86 -16.47
C LEU A 19 -22.19 5.91 -17.67
N ASN A 20 -21.23 5.01 -17.78
CA ASN A 20 -21.18 3.99 -18.81
C ASN A 20 -20.65 2.68 -18.22
N GLY A 21 -21.58 1.75 -18.00
CA GLY A 21 -21.29 0.48 -17.32
C GLY A 21 -20.71 0.68 -15.92
N PRO A 22 -21.40 1.38 -15.01
CA PRO A 22 -20.96 1.47 -13.61
C PRO A 22 -20.95 0.07 -12.99
N TRP A 23 -19.89 -0.26 -12.23
CA TRP A 23 -19.70 -1.59 -11.67
C TRP A 23 -19.82 -1.62 -10.15
N GLU A 24 -18.74 -1.39 -9.40
CA GLU A 24 -18.78 -1.26 -7.94
C GLU A 24 -19.08 0.17 -7.50
N VAL A 25 -19.67 0.29 -6.32
CA VAL A 25 -19.87 1.55 -5.61
C VAL A 25 -19.33 1.45 -4.20
N PHE A 26 -18.81 2.57 -3.68
CA PHE A 26 -18.46 2.73 -2.28
C PHE A 26 -19.20 3.95 -1.71
N VAL A 27 -19.75 3.82 -0.50
CA VAL A 27 -20.42 4.91 0.21
C VAL A 27 -19.80 5.04 1.58
N ASN A 28 -19.28 6.22 1.93
CA ASN A 28 -18.75 6.49 3.26
C ASN A 28 -19.85 6.89 4.26
N GLU A 29 -19.47 7.09 5.52
CA GLU A 29 -20.39 7.45 6.61
C GLU A 29 -21.07 8.81 6.38
N GLU A 30 -20.42 9.73 5.67
CA GLU A 30 -20.99 11.03 5.28
C GLU A 30 -22.02 10.94 4.14
N GLY A 31 -22.16 9.76 3.52
CA GLY A 31 -23.04 9.53 2.36
C GLY A 31 -22.44 9.96 1.02
N THR A 32 -21.13 10.17 0.97
CA THR A 32 -20.39 10.41 -0.29
C THR A 32 -20.29 9.10 -1.06
N LEU A 33 -20.77 9.12 -2.30
CA LEU A 33 -20.81 7.98 -3.21
C LEU A 33 -19.65 8.05 -4.20
N TYR A 34 -18.91 6.96 -4.32
CA TYR A 34 -17.89 6.73 -5.34
C TYR A 34 -18.37 5.63 -6.26
N VAL A 35 -18.19 5.81 -7.57
CA VAL A 35 -18.66 4.88 -8.60
C VAL A 35 -17.51 4.54 -9.53
N ALA A 36 -17.26 3.25 -9.72
CA ALA A 36 -16.39 2.76 -10.78
C ALA A 36 -17.12 2.85 -12.13
N ASP A 37 -16.88 3.94 -12.87
CA ASP A 37 -17.45 4.19 -14.20
C ASP A 37 -16.63 3.43 -15.26
N CYS A 38 -16.80 2.11 -15.25
CA CYS A 38 -15.87 1.12 -15.81
C CYS A 38 -15.56 1.37 -17.29
N SER A 39 -16.59 1.53 -18.13
CA SER A 39 -16.39 1.69 -19.57
C SER A 39 -15.91 3.09 -19.96
N ASN A 40 -15.99 4.05 -19.03
CA ASN A 40 -15.38 5.37 -19.18
C ASN A 40 -14.01 5.48 -18.51
N HIS A 41 -13.47 4.39 -17.93
CA HIS A 41 -12.10 4.35 -17.40
C HIS A 41 -11.80 5.44 -16.36
N ARG A 42 -12.76 5.70 -15.47
CA ARG A 42 -12.68 6.73 -14.43
C ARG A 42 -13.44 6.32 -13.17
N ILE A 43 -13.13 6.99 -12.06
CA ILE A 43 -13.93 6.96 -10.83
C ILE A 43 -14.63 8.30 -10.68
N GLN A 44 -15.96 8.26 -10.53
CA GLN A 44 -16.78 9.44 -10.27
C GLN A 44 -17.19 9.49 -8.79
N ARG A 45 -17.23 10.70 -8.23
CA ARG A 45 -17.69 10.97 -6.85
C ARG A 45 -18.90 11.89 -6.86
N TRP A 46 -19.92 11.55 -6.07
CA TRP A 46 -21.01 12.43 -5.68
C TRP A 46 -20.98 12.64 -4.18
N ASP A 47 -20.89 13.89 -3.75
CA ASP A 47 -21.09 14.23 -2.35
C ASP A 47 -22.58 14.05 -1.98
N ASN A 48 -22.90 13.82 -0.71
CA ASN A 48 -24.27 13.53 -0.29
C ASN A 48 -25.25 14.67 -0.70
N GLY A 49 -26.25 14.34 -1.51
CA GLY A 49 -27.22 15.29 -2.04
C GLY A 49 -26.71 16.15 -3.20
N ALA A 50 -25.49 15.92 -3.71
CA ALA A 50 -24.96 16.63 -4.86
C ALA A 50 -25.71 16.26 -6.15
N SER A 51 -25.98 17.27 -6.98
CA SER A 51 -26.59 17.08 -8.30
C SER A 51 -25.58 16.80 -9.41
N SER A 52 -24.28 16.87 -9.10
CA SER A 52 -23.19 16.72 -10.07
C SER A 52 -22.04 15.92 -9.47
N ASP A 53 -21.40 15.16 -10.33
CA ASP A 53 -20.20 14.39 -10.11
C ASP A 53 -18.91 15.19 -10.23
N VAL A 54 -17.86 14.63 -9.64
CA VAL A 54 -16.47 14.99 -9.87
C VAL A 54 -15.68 13.73 -10.24
N THR A 55 -14.87 13.81 -11.29
CA THR A 55 -13.88 12.77 -11.59
C THR A 55 -12.74 12.85 -10.59
N VAL A 56 -12.54 11.78 -9.81
CA VAL A 56 -11.55 11.72 -8.73
C VAL A 56 -10.37 10.79 -9.01
N ALA A 57 -10.50 9.90 -10.00
CA ALA A 57 -9.40 9.10 -10.51
C ALA A 57 -9.63 8.70 -11.98
N GLY A 58 -8.53 8.50 -12.71
CA GLY A 58 -8.54 8.27 -14.15
C GLY A 58 -8.79 9.55 -14.96
N THR A 59 -8.53 9.47 -16.26
CA THR A 59 -8.68 10.62 -17.18
C THR A 59 -9.89 10.53 -18.11
N GLY A 60 -10.67 9.45 -18.02
CA GLY A 60 -11.70 9.15 -19.02
C GLY A 60 -11.20 8.34 -20.23
N TYR A 61 -9.89 8.04 -20.28
CA TYR A 61 -9.26 7.30 -21.37
C TYR A 61 -8.49 6.10 -20.84
N ALA A 62 -8.61 4.97 -21.55
CA ALA A 62 -7.87 3.75 -21.27
C ALA A 62 -6.36 4.00 -21.33
N GLY A 63 -5.61 3.47 -20.37
CA GLY A 63 -4.15 3.51 -20.41
C GLY A 63 -3.49 2.78 -19.25
N VAL A 64 -2.19 2.54 -19.38
CA VAL A 64 -1.35 1.84 -18.40
C VAL A 64 -0.59 2.78 -17.46
N SER A 65 -0.62 4.08 -17.71
CA SER A 65 0.06 5.06 -16.85
C SER A 65 -0.59 5.10 -15.46
N LEU A 66 0.07 5.72 -14.48
CA LEU A 66 -0.50 5.86 -13.14
C LEU A 66 -1.62 6.91 -13.04
N SER A 67 -1.82 7.75 -14.06
CA SER A 67 -2.97 8.67 -14.13
C SER A 67 -4.14 8.11 -14.94
N ASN A 68 -3.93 7.04 -15.70
CA ASN A 68 -4.97 6.36 -16.45
C ASN A 68 -5.47 5.12 -15.70
N LEU A 69 -6.71 4.75 -15.98
CA LEU A 69 -7.29 3.47 -15.62
C LEU A 69 -7.65 2.74 -16.91
N PHE A 70 -7.89 1.44 -16.81
CA PHE A 70 -8.42 0.62 -17.88
C PHE A 70 -9.43 -0.38 -17.30
N PHE A 71 -10.70 -0.14 -17.60
CA PHE A 71 -11.85 -0.86 -17.02
C PHE A 71 -11.75 -1.00 -15.49
N PRO A 72 -11.79 0.10 -14.71
CA PRO A 72 -11.84 -0.03 -13.26
C PRO A 72 -13.15 -0.71 -12.85
N THR A 73 -13.07 -1.75 -12.03
CA THR A 73 -14.23 -2.57 -11.63
C THR A 73 -14.58 -2.39 -10.17
N GLY A 74 -13.55 -2.30 -9.32
CA GLY A 74 -13.72 -2.24 -7.88
C GLY A 74 -13.12 -1.00 -7.24
N ILE A 75 -13.72 -0.56 -6.14
CA ILE A 75 -13.29 0.60 -5.35
C ILE A 75 -13.62 0.44 -3.87
N VAL A 76 -12.63 0.71 -3.02
CA VAL A 76 -12.82 0.96 -1.59
C VAL A 76 -12.06 2.22 -1.19
N VAL A 77 -12.53 2.91 -0.15
CA VAL A 77 -11.88 4.14 0.36
C VAL A 77 -11.63 3.96 1.85
N ASP A 78 -10.43 4.33 2.31
CA ASP A 78 -10.10 4.30 3.73
C ASP A 78 -10.52 5.59 4.46
N SER A 79 -10.38 5.61 5.79
CA SER A 79 -10.73 6.76 6.62
C SER A 79 -9.85 8.00 6.38
N ASN A 80 -8.70 7.83 5.73
CA ASN A 80 -7.82 8.93 5.34
C ASN A 80 -8.15 9.47 3.93
N GLY A 81 -9.13 8.86 3.26
CA GLY A 81 -9.61 9.24 1.94
C GLY A 81 -8.79 8.67 0.78
N TYR A 82 -7.84 7.75 1.02
CA TYR A 82 -7.18 7.07 -0.10
C TYR A 82 -8.15 6.08 -0.72
N MET A 83 -8.21 6.09 -2.05
CA MET A 83 -9.00 5.14 -2.81
C MET A 83 -8.13 3.97 -3.24
N TYR A 84 -8.66 2.76 -3.20
CA TYR A 84 -8.01 1.57 -3.71
C TYR A 84 -8.86 1.04 -4.84
N ILE A 85 -8.29 1.02 -6.04
CA ILE A 85 -9.02 0.80 -7.28
C ILE A 85 -8.51 -0.48 -7.92
N VAL A 86 -9.45 -1.38 -8.25
CA VAL A 86 -9.17 -2.52 -9.12
C VAL A 86 -9.10 -2.02 -10.55
N ASP A 87 -7.89 -1.85 -11.06
CA ASP A 87 -7.63 -1.44 -12.43
C ASP A 87 -7.59 -2.68 -13.34
N SER A 88 -8.76 -3.32 -13.51
CA SER A 88 -8.88 -4.71 -13.97
C SER A 88 -8.30 -4.97 -15.37
N GLY A 89 -8.46 -4.02 -16.30
CA GLY A 89 -7.91 -4.11 -17.64
C GLY A 89 -6.38 -4.15 -17.64
N ASN A 90 -5.76 -3.59 -16.59
CA ASN A 90 -4.32 -3.61 -16.34
C ASN A 90 -3.88 -4.67 -15.31
N ASN A 91 -4.81 -5.47 -14.75
CA ASN A 91 -4.55 -6.53 -13.77
C ASN A 91 -3.72 -6.06 -12.57
N ARG A 92 -4.00 -4.87 -12.05
CA ARG A 92 -3.28 -4.27 -10.92
C ARG A 92 -4.23 -3.58 -9.95
N ILE A 93 -3.74 -3.33 -8.74
CA ILE A 93 -4.41 -2.43 -7.80
C ILE A 93 -3.63 -1.13 -7.68
N LEU A 94 -4.35 -0.02 -7.84
CA LEU A 94 -3.81 1.32 -7.58
C LEU A 94 -4.36 1.85 -6.26
N ARG A 95 -3.49 2.43 -5.44
CA ARG A 95 -3.86 3.35 -4.36
C ARG A 95 -3.84 4.77 -4.91
N TRP A 96 -4.91 5.53 -4.71
CA TRP A 96 -5.04 6.90 -5.20
C TRP A 96 -5.10 7.87 -4.01
N PRO A 97 -4.10 8.73 -3.83
CA PRO A 97 -4.11 9.72 -2.76
C PRO A 97 -5.24 10.75 -2.92
N PRO A 98 -5.82 11.25 -1.81
CA PRO A 98 -6.78 12.34 -1.86
C PRO A 98 -6.23 13.53 -2.65
N ASN A 99 -7.05 14.11 -3.54
CA ASN A 99 -6.68 15.28 -4.35
C ASN A 99 -5.46 15.08 -5.28
N SER A 100 -5.10 13.83 -5.60
CA SER A 100 -4.06 13.52 -6.57
C SER A 100 -4.63 13.33 -7.98
N ASN A 101 -3.80 13.59 -9.00
CA ASN A 101 -4.11 13.30 -10.41
C ASN A 101 -3.52 11.96 -10.90
N SER A 102 -2.84 11.22 -10.02
CA SER A 102 -2.28 9.91 -10.31
C SER A 102 -2.30 9.02 -9.09
N GLY A 103 -2.47 7.73 -9.32
CA GLY A 103 -2.31 6.70 -8.31
C GLY A 103 -0.87 6.24 -8.13
N GLU A 104 -0.74 5.27 -7.25
CA GLU A 104 0.46 4.53 -6.91
C GLU A 104 0.10 3.06 -7.04
N CYS A 105 0.89 2.31 -7.81
CA CYS A 105 0.62 0.89 -7.89
C CYS A 105 1.10 0.18 -6.61
N ILE A 106 0.22 -0.62 -6.01
CA ILE A 106 0.48 -1.31 -4.74
C ILE A 106 0.44 -2.84 -4.85
N VAL A 107 -0.23 -3.40 -5.87
CA VAL A 107 -0.33 -4.85 -6.11
C VAL A 107 -0.27 -5.13 -7.61
N ALA A 108 0.45 -6.19 -8.01
CA ALA A 108 0.58 -6.65 -9.39
C ALA A 108 1.10 -5.57 -10.38
N CYS A 109 2.05 -4.76 -9.93
CA CYS A 109 2.53 -3.58 -10.66
C CYS A 109 3.36 -3.85 -11.91
N THR A 110 3.73 -5.11 -12.14
CA THR A 110 4.28 -5.53 -13.42
C THR A 110 3.22 -5.47 -14.52
N GLY A 111 1.92 -5.44 -14.19
CA GLY A 111 0.81 -5.38 -15.15
C GLY A 111 0.58 -6.68 -15.92
N HIS A 112 1.24 -7.77 -15.53
CA HIS A 112 1.12 -9.06 -16.19
C HIS A 112 0.14 -9.97 -15.43
N ARG A 113 -0.79 -10.57 -16.17
CA ARG A 113 -1.64 -11.66 -15.66
C ARG A 113 -0.76 -12.83 -15.22
N GLY A 114 -1.13 -13.46 -14.11
CA GLY A 114 -0.44 -14.66 -13.64
C GLY A 114 -1.04 -15.21 -12.36
N ASN A 115 -0.55 -16.38 -11.94
CA ASN A 115 -1.03 -17.11 -10.76
C ASN A 115 -0.01 -17.12 -9.60
N GLY A 116 1.11 -16.42 -9.76
CA GLY A 116 2.10 -16.24 -8.69
C GLY A 116 1.56 -15.42 -7.52
N ILE A 117 2.30 -15.41 -6.40
CA ILE A 117 2.05 -14.45 -5.33
C ILE A 117 2.20 -13.02 -5.90
N ASP A 118 1.31 -12.11 -5.53
CA ASP A 118 1.28 -10.71 -6.00
C ASP A 118 0.97 -10.53 -7.50
N MET A 119 0.50 -11.58 -8.18
CA MET A 119 -0.10 -11.50 -9.53
C MET A 119 -1.61 -11.67 -9.43
N LEU A 120 -2.34 -10.99 -10.32
CA LEU A 120 -3.80 -11.03 -10.39
C LEU A 120 -4.24 -11.42 -11.80
N ASP A 121 -5.41 -12.05 -11.91
CA ASP A 121 -6.08 -12.33 -13.18
C ASP A 121 -7.61 -12.21 -13.01
N GLU A 122 -8.20 -11.23 -13.71
CA GLU A 122 -9.62 -10.86 -13.62
C GLU A 122 -10.08 -10.57 -12.18
N SER A 123 -9.35 -9.69 -11.48
CA SER A 123 -9.85 -9.14 -10.22
C SER A 123 -11.02 -8.20 -10.46
N THR A 124 -12.07 -8.33 -9.64
CA THR A 124 -13.31 -7.54 -9.77
C THR A 124 -13.64 -6.68 -8.56
N VAL A 125 -13.39 -7.16 -7.34
CA VAL A 125 -13.80 -6.50 -6.09
C VAL A 125 -12.72 -6.58 -5.02
N MET A 126 -12.79 -5.67 -4.05
CA MET A 126 -11.91 -5.65 -2.88
C MET A 126 -12.67 -5.31 -1.60
N ALA A 127 -12.11 -5.69 -0.45
CA ALA A 127 -12.63 -5.30 0.86
C ALA A 127 -11.50 -5.14 1.87
N PHE A 128 -11.68 -4.23 2.83
CA PHE A 128 -10.82 -4.13 4.01
C PHE A 128 -11.35 -4.97 5.17
N ASP A 129 -10.45 -5.53 5.97
CA ASP A 129 -10.77 -5.93 7.35
C ASP A 129 -10.58 -4.75 8.32
N SER A 130 -10.96 -4.95 9.59
CA SER A 130 -10.78 -3.95 10.66
C SER A 130 -9.31 -3.67 11.02
N TYR A 131 -8.37 -4.40 10.41
CA TYR A 131 -6.92 -4.23 10.58
C TYR A 131 -6.28 -3.66 9.30
N GLU A 132 -7.08 -3.05 8.42
CA GLU A 132 -6.65 -2.42 7.16
C GLU A 132 -5.92 -3.37 6.19
N SER A 133 -6.18 -4.67 6.31
CA SER A 133 -5.73 -5.61 5.29
C SER A 133 -6.69 -5.63 4.12
N LEU A 134 -6.15 -5.57 2.91
CA LEU A 134 -6.90 -5.58 1.66
C LEU A 134 -7.06 -7.01 1.16
N PHE A 135 -8.31 -7.45 0.99
CA PHE A 135 -8.67 -8.72 0.39
C PHE A 135 -9.10 -8.47 -1.05
N ILE A 136 -8.52 -9.22 -1.99
CA ILE A 136 -8.74 -9.05 -3.41
C ILE A 136 -9.28 -10.36 -3.99
N SER A 137 -10.42 -10.29 -4.67
CA SER A 137 -10.90 -11.40 -5.48
C SER A 137 -9.97 -11.58 -6.67
N ASP A 138 -9.44 -12.78 -6.90
CA ASP A 138 -8.54 -13.10 -8.01
C ASP A 138 -9.22 -14.17 -8.86
N GLY A 139 -10.18 -13.72 -9.69
CA GLY A 139 -11.29 -14.51 -10.20
C GLY A 139 -10.86 -15.69 -11.05
N ASN A 140 -9.99 -15.46 -12.05
CA ASN A 140 -9.51 -16.55 -12.92
C ASN A 140 -8.54 -17.50 -12.21
N ASN A 141 -7.89 -17.03 -11.15
CA ASN A 141 -7.05 -17.87 -10.30
C ASN A 141 -7.85 -18.62 -9.23
N ASN A 142 -9.19 -18.47 -9.19
CA ASN A 142 -10.10 -19.15 -8.25
C ASN A 142 -9.67 -18.98 -6.78
N ARG A 143 -9.16 -17.79 -6.42
CA ARG A 143 -8.64 -17.52 -5.07
C ARG A 143 -8.99 -16.11 -4.58
N VAL A 144 -8.72 -15.88 -3.31
CA VAL A 144 -8.70 -14.55 -2.69
C VAL A 144 -7.30 -14.36 -2.12
N GLN A 145 -6.69 -13.21 -2.39
CA GLN A 145 -5.40 -12.85 -1.84
C GLN A 145 -5.57 -11.76 -0.77
N LYS A 146 -4.82 -11.86 0.32
CA LYS A 146 -4.77 -10.87 1.41
C LYS A 146 -3.46 -10.11 1.33
N PHE A 147 -3.52 -8.79 1.33
CA PHE A 147 -2.38 -7.89 1.32
C PHE A 147 -2.43 -7.00 2.55
N GLN A 148 -1.30 -6.85 3.23
CA GLN A 148 -1.20 -5.88 4.31
C GLN A 148 -0.86 -4.52 3.70
N ILE A 149 -1.77 -3.55 3.85
CA ILE A 149 -1.49 -2.18 3.45
C ILE A 149 -0.77 -1.52 4.61
N LEU A 150 0.54 -1.30 4.43
CA LEU A 150 1.25 -0.42 5.34
C LEU A 150 0.95 1.01 4.89
N HIS A 151 0.09 1.70 5.64
CA HIS A 151 0.12 3.15 5.64
C HIS A 151 1.55 3.54 6.00
N GLY A 152 2.19 4.35 5.13
CA GLY A 152 3.55 4.82 5.39
C GLY A 152 3.58 5.28 6.84
N PHE A 153 4.46 4.67 7.65
CA PHE A 153 4.60 5.03 9.04
C PHE A 153 4.69 6.54 9.10
N ASP A 154 3.67 7.18 9.65
CA ASP A 154 3.79 8.56 10.09
C ASP A 154 4.97 8.54 11.06
N GLU A 155 6.05 9.26 10.77
CA GLU A 155 7.26 9.28 11.62
C GLU A 155 6.98 9.86 13.03
N THR A 156 5.71 10.08 13.39
CA THR A 156 5.28 10.68 14.65
C THR A 156 4.22 9.90 15.40
N SER A 157 4.32 8.57 15.53
CA SER A 157 3.67 7.88 16.65
C SER A 157 4.28 6.55 17.02
N THR A 158 5.13 6.54 18.05
CA THR A 158 5.51 5.32 18.78
C THR A 158 4.94 5.37 20.20
N THR A 159 3.88 4.60 20.45
CA THR A 159 3.60 4.02 21.78
C THR A 159 3.31 2.54 21.63
N MET A 160 4.38 1.73 21.61
CA MET A 160 4.27 0.28 21.77
C MET A 160 4.00 -0.03 23.24
N SER A 161 2.76 -0.41 23.57
CA SER A 161 2.45 -1.02 24.86
C SER A 161 2.59 -2.55 24.77
N SER A 162 3.55 -3.07 25.52
CA SER A 162 3.73 -4.45 26.00
C SER A 162 3.77 -5.63 25.01
N SER A 163 4.99 -6.19 24.97
CA SER A 163 5.34 -7.61 24.95
C SER A 163 4.66 -8.52 23.91
N THR A 164 5.18 -8.54 22.70
CA THR A 164 5.38 -9.81 21.97
C THR A 164 6.60 -9.66 21.05
N THR A 165 7.51 -10.62 21.11
CA THR A 165 8.72 -10.66 20.28
C THR A 165 8.36 -10.76 18.81
N ALA A 166 8.53 -9.68 18.05
CA ALA A 166 8.46 -9.70 16.58
C ALA A 166 9.87 -9.90 16.02
N THR A 167 10.13 -11.07 15.44
CA THR A 167 11.32 -11.30 14.61
C THR A 167 11.12 -10.61 13.27
N VAL A 168 11.73 -9.44 13.10
CA VAL A 168 11.79 -8.76 11.79
C VAL A 168 13.03 -9.26 11.06
N SER A 169 12.83 -10.02 9.98
CA SER A 169 13.88 -10.41 9.04
C SER A 169 13.86 -9.43 7.87
N THR A 170 14.64 -8.36 7.94
CA THR A 170 14.94 -7.53 6.76
C THR A 170 16.39 -7.07 6.77
N SER A 171 16.98 -7.10 5.58
CA SER A 171 18.26 -6.48 5.24
C SER A 171 18.11 -4.95 5.30
N ILE A 172 18.62 -4.32 6.35
CA ILE A 172 18.53 -2.85 6.51
C ILE A 172 19.79 -2.21 5.94
N ALA A 173 19.64 -1.48 4.83
CA ALA A 173 20.64 -0.54 4.36
C ALA A 173 20.46 0.77 5.14
N ALA A 174 21.40 1.05 6.04
CA ALA A 174 21.55 2.28 6.82
C ALA A 174 20.42 2.62 7.82
N ILE A 175 20.76 2.58 9.11
CA ILE A 175 20.01 3.25 10.18
C ILE A 175 20.70 4.59 10.41
N THR A 176 20.06 5.70 10.07
CA THR A 176 20.49 7.04 10.50
C THR A 176 19.73 7.38 11.77
N THR A 177 20.44 7.48 12.91
CA THR A 177 19.82 7.87 14.19
C THR A 177 20.41 9.20 14.65
N THR A 178 19.58 10.21 14.89
CA THR A 178 19.98 11.44 15.59
C THR A 178 19.82 11.22 17.09
N MET A 179 20.92 11.41 17.84
CA MET A 179 21.00 11.10 19.27
C MET A 179 20.44 12.25 20.11
N SER A 180 19.46 11.95 20.99
CA SER A 180 19.23 12.72 22.20
C SER A 180 19.35 11.76 23.40
N THR A 181 20.55 11.77 23.98
CA THR A 181 20.94 11.18 25.27
C THR A 181 20.66 9.69 25.53
N SER A 182 21.78 8.95 25.59
CA SER A 182 22.05 7.78 26.43
C SER A 182 21.48 6.41 26.02
N THR A 183 22.29 5.73 25.21
CA THR A 183 22.53 4.27 25.17
C THR A 183 21.43 3.39 24.57
N ILE A 184 21.67 2.87 23.36
CA ILE A 184 20.95 1.72 22.80
C ILE A 184 21.93 0.55 22.66
N ALA A 185 21.58 -0.59 23.27
CA ALA A 185 22.26 -1.86 23.03
C ALA A 185 21.72 -2.49 21.74
N ILE A 186 22.52 -2.54 20.68
CA ILE A 186 22.18 -3.24 19.45
C ILE A 186 22.75 -4.66 19.54
N THR A 187 21.88 -5.67 19.58
CA THR A 187 22.28 -7.08 19.43
C THR A 187 21.93 -7.52 18.02
N THR A 188 22.92 -7.66 17.14
CA THR A 188 22.76 -8.29 15.83
C THR A 188 23.33 -9.71 15.86
N THR A 189 22.55 -10.69 15.44
CA THR A 189 23.02 -12.04 15.14
C THR A 189 23.47 -12.08 13.68
N MET A 190 24.79 -12.10 13.45
CA MET A 190 25.36 -12.16 12.11
C MET A 190 25.31 -13.59 11.56
N SER A 191 24.43 -13.82 10.58
CA SER A 191 24.52 -14.98 9.68
C SER A 191 25.57 -14.69 8.61
N SER A 192 26.82 -15.04 8.90
CA SER A 192 27.93 -15.28 7.96
C SER A 192 27.87 -14.59 6.59
N SER A 193 28.22 -13.31 6.51
CA SER A 193 29.09 -12.74 5.48
C SER A 193 29.36 -11.27 5.81
N THR A 194 30.64 -10.89 5.73
CA THR A 194 31.23 -9.60 6.08
C THR A 194 30.56 -8.42 5.37
N THR A 195 30.13 -7.39 6.12
CA THR A 195 29.85 -6.06 5.54
C THR A 195 30.57 -5.00 6.36
N ALA A 196 31.44 -4.23 5.71
CA ALA A 196 32.18 -3.13 6.30
C ALA A 196 31.24 -1.97 6.64
N ILE A 197 31.34 -1.45 7.88
CA ILE A 197 30.71 -0.19 8.28
C ILE A 197 31.68 0.92 7.87
N THR A 198 31.29 1.79 6.95
CA THR A 198 32.03 3.02 6.62
C THR A 198 31.28 4.20 7.23
N THR A 199 31.83 4.83 8.25
CA THR A 199 31.40 6.15 8.71
C THR A 199 32.19 7.20 7.93
N ALA A 200 31.49 8.19 7.38
CA ALA A 200 32.15 9.37 6.86
C ALA A 200 32.82 10.11 8.03
N ASP A 201 34.09 10.47 7.80
CA ASP A 201 35.07 11.06 8.72
C ASP A 201 35.66 10.14 9.81
N HIS A 202 36.96 9.90 9.66
CA HIS A 202 37.91 9.16 10.51
C HIS A 202 37.89 7.62 10.44
N THR A 203 38.93 7.08 9.78
CA THR A 203 39.32 5.66 9.80
C THR A 203 39.89 5.28 11.18
N THR A 204 39.15 4.51 11.97
CA THR A 204 39.69 3.79 13.12
C THR A 204 39.77 2.30 12.79
N SER A 205 40.96 1.70 12.95
CA SER A 205 41.16 0.27 12.72
C SER A 205 40.60 -0.54 13.89
N LEU A 206 39.63 -1.42 13.63
CA LEU A 206 39.09 -2.36 14.62
C LEU A 206 39.91 -3.65 14.62
N HIS A 207 40.42 -4.05 15.79
CA HIS A 207 41.06 -5.35 16.00
C HIS A 207 40.06 -6.27 16.72
N ALA A 208 39.51 -7.27 16.03
CA ALA A 208 38.72 -8.33 16.66
C ALA A 208 39.66 -9.39 17.22
N SER A 209 39.59 -9.68 18.53
CA SER A 209 40.20 -10.89 19.10
C SER A 209 39.09 -11.85 19.50
N SER A 210 39.15 -13.08 18.99
CA SER A 210 38.26 -14.17 19.40
C SER A 210 38.93 -14.97 20.52
N LYS A 211 38.22 -15.21 21.62
CA LYS A 211 38.60 -16.26 22.58
C LYS A 211 37.71 -17.47 22.31
N SER A 212 38.31 -18.52 21.75
CA SER A 212 37.67 -19.83 21.59
C SER A 212 37.55 -20.51 22.96
N SER A 213 36.32 -20.66 23.46
CA SER A 213 35.99 -21.55 24.57
C SER A 213 34.86 -22.47 24.11
N ARG A 214 35.11 -23.79 24.13
CA ARG A 214 34.13 -24.81 23.74
C ARG A 214 33.01 -24.82 24.78
N THR A 215 31.87 -24.17 24.49
CA THR A 215 30.49 -24.57 24.89
C THR A 215 29.42 -23.48 24.66
N HIS A 216 29.72 -22.28 24.17
CA HIS A 216 28.68 -21.28 23.80
C HIS A 216 29.04 -20.52 22.51
N SER A 217 28.03 -20.09 21.74
CA SER A 217 28.19 -19.23 20.56
C SER A 217 29.06 -18.01 20.89
N PRO A 218 29.96 -17.57 19.99
CA PRO A 218 30.86 -16.47 20.29
C PRO A 218 30.08 -15.16 20.44
N THR A 219 30.14 -14.56 21.62
CA THR A 219 29.70 -13.18 21.87
C THR A 219 30.87 -12.25 21.58
N ILE A 220 30.73 -11.37 20.59
CA ILE A 220 31.68 -10.27 20.37
C ILE A 220 31.14 -9.04 21.12
N SER A 221 31.85 -8.60 22.15
CA SER A 221 31.55 -7.35 22.86
C SER A 221 32.37 -6.22 22.24
N ILE A 222 31.72 -5.16 21.76
CA ILE A 222 32.37 -3.94 21.28
C ILE A 222 32.08 -2.85 22.32
N SER A 223 33.13 -2.32 22.96
CA SER A 223 33.05 -1.11 23.77
C SER A 223 33.60 0.07 22.97
N ILE A 224 32.80 1.11 22.79
CA ILE A 224 33.24 2.38 22.21
C ILE A 224 33.39 3.37 23.37
N GLY A 225 34.62 3.78 23.67
CA GLY A 225 34.91 4.90 24.55
C GLY A 225 35.10 6.15 23.71
N ILE A 226 34.38 7.23 24.03
CA ILE A 226 34.63 8.56 23.47
C ILE A 226 35.52 9.30 24.48
N LEU A 227 36.66 9.84 24.04
CA LEU A 227 37.40 10.88 24.76
C LEU A 227 36.88 12.24 24.34
#